data_AF-A0A493T8X5-F1
#
_entry.id   AF-A0A493T8X5-F1
#
_cell.length_a   1.000
_cell.length_b   1.000
_cell.length_c   1.000
_cell.angle_alpha   90.00
_cell.angle_beta   90.00
_cell.angle_gamma   90.00
#
_symmetry.space_group_name_H-M   'P 1'
#
loop_
_entity.id
_entity.type
_entity.pdbx_description
1 polymer ?
#
loop_
_entity_poly.entity_id
_entity_poly.type
_entity_poly.pdbx_seq_one_letter_code
_entity_poly.pdbx_strand_id
1 'polypeptide(L)'
;VSQKCSLSFLTSREFFFYSSGKLLVVPIDGSHWLSMRPIVERLRQRGHEIVVVAPEINLRIDSSVHYTMKTYSVPYTREYVEAEFKKLGYRSFTPQPFLEKFSKVANITKMFFDSCKMLLSDKELIKYLEESTFDAVLMDPFFPCGQILAEHLSIPSVYLVRGLPCSLDFHATLCPNPPSYIPRFFTRYTDRMGFLQRVVNVIVSLSNSLTCSLFYSPYDILIKEFLQKEATLLEILSHASIWLMKYDFVFEYPRPVMPNMVLIGGISCTQEKPLSKEFEAIVNASGEHGIVVFSLGSMVSDIPMKKAREIADALGSVPQTVLWRYTGKVPSNLPQNVKLVKWLPQNDLLGRSEMLWVMPAHFF
;
A
#
# COMPACT_ATOMS: atom_id res chain seq x y z
N VAL A 1 30.76 -54.17 24.13
CA VAL A 1 31.27 -52.79 24.27
C VAL A 1 30.50 -51.93 23.27
N SER A 2 29.31 -51.46 23.67
CA SER A 2 29.00 -50.04 23.99
C SER A 2 29.06 -49.17 22.72
N GLN A 3 28.04 -48.44 22.28
CA GLN A 3 26.98 -47.76 23.04
C GLN A 3 25.83 -47.39 22.09
N LYS A 4 24.60 -47.74 22.48
CA LYS A 4 23.37 -47.08 22.01
C LYS A 4 23.32 -45.69 22.64
N CYS A 5 23.01 -44.65 21.87
CA CYS A 5 22.48 -43.39 22.41
C CYS A 5 21.49 -42.75 21.41
N SER A 6 20.20 -42.94 21.72
CA SER A 6 19.03 -42.09 21.45
C SER A 6 19.05 -41.11 20.27
N LEU A 7 18.31 -41.49 19.22
CA LEU A 7 17.41 -40.55 18.54
C LEU A 7 16.24 -40.26 19.48
N SER A 8 16.26 -39.11 20.16
CA SER A 8 15.15 -38.66 21.01
C SER A 8 15.09 -37.13 21.07
N PHE A 9 14.96 -36.46 19.92
CA PHE A 9 14.66 -35.01 19.86
C PHE A 9 13.87 -34.66 18.58
N LEU A 10 12.74 -35.34 18.33
CA LEU A 10 11.79 -34.94 17.27
C LEU A 10 10.33 -35.20 17.67
N THR A 11 9.97 -34.98 18.94
CA THR A 11 8.56 -34.95 19.39
C THR A 11 8.27 -33.84 20.38
N SER A 12 9.00 -32.72 20.35
CA SER A 12 8.43 -31.46 20.83
C SER A 12 7.59 -30.89 19.69
N ARG A 13 6.30 -31.22 19.67
CA ARG A 13 5.30 -30.20 19.34
C ARG A 13 5.54 -29.09 20.35
N GLU A 14 6.42 -28.15 20.02
CA GLU A 14 6.43 -26.87 20.70
C GLU A 14 5.04 -26.30 20.49
N PHE A 15 4.22 -26.44 21.52
CA PHE A 15 3.11 -25.54 21.73
C PHE A 15 3.73 -24.15 21.85
N PHE A 16 3.95 -23.49 20.72
CA PHE A 16 4.02 -22.04 20.71
C PHE A 16 2.66 -21.59 21.25
N PHE A 17 2.60 -21.33 22.55
CA PHE A 17 1.63 -20.40 23.09
C PHE A 17 1.89 -19.12 22.30
N TYR A 18 1.08 -18.86 21.26
CA TYR A 18 1.07 -17.57 20.61
C TYR A 18 0.69 -16.59 21.72
N SER A 19 1.69 -15.87 22.25
CA SER A 19 1.43 -14.80 23.19
C SER A 19 0.54 -13.81 22.46
N SER A 20 -0.68 -13.64 22.98
CA SER A 20 -1.65 -12.70 22.47
C SER A 20 -1.16 -11.28 22.77
N GLY A 21 -0.35 -10.72 21.87
CA GLY A 21 0.09 -9.33 21.98
C GLY A 21 -1.00 -8.33 21.57
N LYS A 22 -0.92 -7.11 22.11
CA LYS A 22 -1.75 -5.96 21.79
C LYS A 22 -1.01 -5.05 20.81
N LEU A 23 -1.60 -4.86 19.63
CA LEU A 23 -1.01 -4.12 18.51
C LEU A 23 -1.72 -2.79 18.28
N LEU A 24 -0.94 -1.73 18.18
CA LEU A 24 -1.40 -0.46 17.63
C LEU A 24 -1.25 -0.51 16.11
N VAL A 25 -2.29 -0.15 15.38
CA VAL A 25 -2.28 -0.09 13.92
C VAL A 25 -2.51 1.34 13.48
N VAL A 26 -1.55 1.90 12.75
CA VAL A 26 -1.63 3.25 12.17
C VAL A 26 -1.60 3.11 10.65
N PRO A 27 -2.76 2.93 10.01
CA PRO A 27 -2.85 2.67 8.59
C PRO A 27 -2.80 3.96 7.77
N ILE A 28 -2.61 3.79 6.47
CA ILE A 28 -2.91 4.81 5.47
C ILE A 28 -4.23 4.42 4.81
N ASP A 29 -5.14 5.38 4.69
CA ASP A 29 -6.45 5.17 4.08
C ASP A 29 -6.36 4.83 2.56
N GLY A 30 -7.46 4.44 1.95
CA GLY A 30 -7.53 4.07 0.53
C GLY A 30 -6.94 2.69 0.25
N SER A 31 -6.14 2.55 -0.81
CA SER A 31 -5.58 1.25 -1.22
C SER A 31 -4.60 0.65 -0.22
N HIS A 32 -3.92 1.48 0.56
CA HIS A 32 -2.96 1.01 1.56
C HIS A 32 -3.69 0.21 2.66
N TRP A 33 -4.80 0.73 3.16
CA TRP A 33 -5.67 0.03 4.10
C TRP A 33 -6.23 -1.28 3.53
N LEU A 34 -6.67 -1.29 2.26
CA LEU A 34 -7.16 -2.53 1.63
C LEU A 34 -6.11 -3.65 1.65
N SER A 35 -4.82 -3.33 1.54
CA SER A 35 -3.72 -4.31 1.64
C SER A 35 -3.39 -4.71 3.08
N MET A 36 -3.59 -3.81 4.04
CA MET A 36 -3.28 -4.03 5.46
C MET A 36 -4.39 -4.77 6.21
N ARG A 37 -5.64 -4.50 5.86
CA ARG A 37 -6.83 -5.04 6.54
C ARG A 37 -6.83 -6.57 6.64
N PRO A 38 -6.52 -7.37 5.59
CA PRO A 38 -6.45 -8.83 5.72
C PRO A 38 -5.42 -9.30 6.74
N ILE A 39 -4.29 -8.59 6.87
CA ILE A 39 -3.26 -8.89 7.86
C ILE A 39 -3.80 -8.62 9.27
N VAL A 40 -4.44 -7.46 9.47
CA VAL A 40 -5.08 -7.09 10.74
C VAL A 40 -6.14 -8.12 11.14
N GLU A 41 -7.04 -8.50 10.23
CA GLU A 41 -8.07 -9.50 10.49
C GLU A 41 -7.45 -10.86 10.87
N ARG A 42 -6.36 -11.26 10.20
CA ARG A 42 -5.69 -12.52 10.47
C ARG A 42 -4.90 -12.51 11.79
N LEU A 43 -4.31 -11.37 12.16
CA LEU A 43 -3.67 -11.19 13.47
C LEU A 43 -4.72 -11.30 14.59
N ARG A 44 -5.89 -10.69 14.42
CA ARG A 44 -7.00 -10.84 15.37
C ARG A 44 -7.42 -12.29 15.55
N GLN A 45 -7.55 -13.02 14.45
CA GLN A 45 -7.90 -14.46 14.50
C GLN A 45 -6.84 -15.31 15.21
N ARG A 46 -5.59 -14.84 15.30
CA ARG A 46 -4.51 -15.48 16.06
C ARG A 46 -4.46 -15.07 17.53
N GLY A 47 -5.43 -14.31 18.00
CA GLY A 47 -5.60 -13.93 19.40
C GLY A 47 -5.23 -12.48 19.71
N HIS A 48 -4.50 -11.79 18.83
CA HIS A 48 -4.04 -10.43 19.11
C HIS A 48 -5.19 -9.45 19.41
N GLU A 49 -4.97 -8.57 20.39
CA GLU A 49 -5.80 -7.38 20.57
C GLU A 49 -5.31 -6.31 19.61
N ILE A 50 -6.23 -5.65 18.90
CA ILE A 50 -5.86 -4.68 17.86
C ILE A 50 -6.62 -3.39 18.09
N VAL A 51 -5.88 -2.28 18.13
CA VAL A 51 -6.42 -0.93 18.11
C VAL A 51 -5.99 -0.25 16.82
N VAL A 52 -6.94 0.12 15.97
CA VAL A 52 -6.70 0.90 14.75
C VAL A 52 -6.96 2.37 15.06
N VAL A 53 -5.97 3.22 14.81
CA VAL A 53 -6.11 4.68 14.90
C VAL A 53 -6.27 5.26 13.51
N ALA A 54 -7.38 5.95 13.26
CA ALA A 54 -7.71 6.49 11.94
C ALA A 54 -8.33 7.89 12.03
N PRO A 55 -8.21 8.73 10.99
CA PRO A 55 -8.92 10.00 10.98
C PRO A 55 -10.44 9.77 10.95
N GLU A 56 -11.21 10.63 11.62
CA GLU A 56 -12.68 10.57 11.61
C GLU A 56 -13.25 10.67 10.18
N ILE A 57 -12.59 11.47 9.33
CA ILE A 57 -12.84 11.52 7.90
C ILE A 57 -11.87 10.59 7.19
N ASN A 58 -12.40 9.44 6.77
CA ASN A 58 -11.70 8.46 5.95
C ASN A 58 -12.62 7.90 4.85
N LEU A 59 -12.04 7.22 3.88
CA LEU A 59 -12.69 6.66 2.70
C LEU A 59 -13.01 5.18 2.84
N ARG A 60 -12.16 4.42 3.55
CA ARG A 60 -12.19 2.95 3.52
C ARG A 60 -12.00 2.27 4.88
N ILE A 61 -11.70 3.03 5.94
CA ILE A 61 -11.41 2.46 7.27
C ILE A 61 -12.70 2.46 8.07
N ASP A 62 -13.48 1.39 7.90
CA ASP A 62 -14.76 1.22 8.59
C ASP A 62 -14.58 0.57 9.96
N SER A 63 -15.61 0.66 10.82
CA SER A 63 -15.68 -0.13 12.05
C SER A 63 -15.72 -1.63 11.73
N SER A 64 -15.07 -2.45 12.55
CA SER A 64 -15.04 -3.91 12.36
C SER A 64 -15.08 -4.62 13.70
N VAL A 65 -15.59 -5.84 13.71
CA VAL A 65 -15.48 -6.74 14.87
C VAL A 65 -14.06 -7.24 15.10
N HIS A 66 -13.16 -7.02 14.13
CA HIS A 66 -11.78 -7.52 14.17
C HIS A 66 -10.80 -6.59 14.90
N TYR A 67 -11.19 -5.37 15.24
CA TYR A 67 -10.34 -4.41 15.95
C TYR A 67 -11.18 -3.34 16.65
N THR A 68 -10.61 -2.73 17.68
CA THR A 68 -11.14 -1.50 18.26
C THR A 68 -10.68 -0.33 17.41
N MET A 69 -11.60 0.54 16.99
CA MET A 69 -11.25 1.74 16.23
C MET A 69 -11.23 2.96 17.15
N LYS A 70 -10.17 3.76 17.05
CA LYS A 70 -10.05 5.08 17.68
C LYS A 70 -9.89 6.12 16.59
N THR A 71 -10.60 7.23 16.74
CA THR A 71 -10.60 8.31 15.76
C THR A 71 -10.10 9.61 16.34
N TYR A 72 -9.51 10.44 15.49
CA TYR A 72 -9.11 11.81 15.79
C TYR A 72 -9.65 12.77 14.74
N SER A 73 -9.88 14.03 15.13
CA SER A 73 -10.45 15.03 14.23
C SER A 73 -9.42 15.58 13.24
N VAL A 74 -9.90 16.01 12.06
CA VAL A 74 -9.03 16.45 10.96
C VAL A 74 -9.54 17.72 10.28
N PRO A 75 -8.66 18.56 9.71
CA PRO A 75 -9.04 19.87 9.18
C PRO A 75 -9.52 19.81 7.73
N TYR A 76 -10.10 18.69 7.30
CA TYR A 76 -10.57 18.48 5.93
C TYR A 76 -11.87 17.70 5.89
N THR A 77 -12.67 17.92 4.84
CA THR A 77 -13.96 17.23 4.65
C THR A 77 -13.79 16.01 3.73
N ARG A 78 -14.79 15.11 3.73
CA ARG A 78 -14.78 13.94 2.85
C ARG A 78 -14.75 14.34 1.37
N GLU A 79 -15.48 15.39 1.00
CA GLU A 79 -15.57 15.91 -0.37
C GLU A 79 -14.20 16.43 -0.84
N TYR A 80 -13.44 17.09 0.04
CA TYR A 80 -12.09 17.54 -0.27
C TYR A 80 -11.16 16.35 -0.57
N VAL A 81 -11.19 15.32 0.28
CA VAL A 81 -10.38 14.11 0.11
C VAL A 81 -10.71 13.42 -1.22
N GLU A 82 -12.00 13.21 -1.51
CA GLU A 82 -12.46 12.61 -2.77
C GLU A 82 -12.05 13.42 -4.00
N ALA A 83 -12.17 14.76 -3.92
CA ALA A 83 -11.79 15.66 -5.01
C ALA A 83 -10.28 15.61 -5.31
N GLU A 84 -9.42 15.60 -4.28
CA GLU A 84 -7.97 15.53 -4.48
C GLU A 84 -7.52 14.17 -5.04
N PHE A 85 -8.11 13.07 -4.60
CA PHE A 85 -7.83 11.75 -5.20
C PHE A 85 -8.31 11.65 -6.65
N LYS A 86 -9.50 12.17 -6.95
CA LYS A 86 -10.01 12.24 -8.34
C LYS A 86 -9.09 13.07 -9.23
N LYS A 87 -8.65 14.23 -8.74
CA LYS A 87 -7.68 15.10 -9.42
C LYS A 87 -6.36 14.39 -9.66
N LEU A 88 -5.86 13.62 -8.69
CA LEU A 88 -4.65 12.80 -8.83
C LEU A 88 -4.81 11.75 -9.94
N GLY A 89 -5.94 11.04 -9.96
CA GLY A 89 -6.30 10.08 -11.01
C GLY A 89 -6.32 10.72 -12.40
N TYR A 90 -7.07 11.82 -12.56
CA TYR A 90 -7.20 12.54 -13.82
C TYR A 90 -5.85 13.05 -14.35
N ARG A 91 -5.03 13.63 -13.47
CA ARG A 91 -3.66 14.11 -13.79
C ARG A 91 -2.71 12.98 -14.17
N SER A 92 -3.08 11.70 -14.03
CA SER A 92 -2.28 10.57 -14.51
C SER A 92 -2.48 10.30 -16.00
N PHE A 93 -3.53 10.88 -16.60
CA PHE A 93 -3.83 10.78 -18.04
C PHE A 93 -3.45 12.04 -18.82
N THR A 94 -2.97 13.09 -18.14
CA THR A 94 -2.54 14.33 -18.79
C THR A 94 -1.02 14.45 -18.75
N PRO A 95 -0.35 14.62 -19.90
CA PRO A 95 1.07 14.95 -19.93
C PRO A 95 1.29 16.27 -19.18
N GLN A 96 2.23 16.27 -18.23
CA GLN A 96 2.59 17.47 -17.48
C GLN A 96 4.10 17.66 -17.48
N PRO A 97 4.57 18.92 -17.53
CA PRO A 97 5.97 19.25 -17.28
C PRO A 97 6.47 18.63 -15.97
N PHE A 98 7.77 18.32 -15.90
CA PHE A 98 8.37 17.68 -14.72
C PHE A 98 8.12 18.46 -13.42
N LEU A 99 8.17 19.79 -13.47
CA LEU A 99 7.89 20.66 -12.30
C LEU A 99 6.42 20.58 -11.83
N GLU A 100 5.46 20.45 -12.74
CA GLU A 100 4.05 20.29 -12.40
C GLU A 100 3.72 18.90 -11.83
N LYS A 101 4.57 17.89 -12.10
CA LYS A 101 4.45 16.58 -11.43
C LYS A 101 4.69 16.66 -9.92
N PHE A 102 5.47 17.64 -9.42
CA PHE A 102 5.65 17.84 -7.97
C PHE A 102 4.45 18.53 -7.33
N SER A 103 3.86 19.53 -7.99
CA SER A 103 2.62 20.16 -7.52
C SER A 103 1.43 19.19 -7.51
N LYS A 104 1.52 18.09 -8.27
CA LYS A 104 0.49 17.04 -8.35
C LYS A 104 0.14 16.41 -6.99
N VAL A 105 1.12 16.28 -6.10
CA VAL A 105 0.99 15.56 -4.83
C VAL A 105 1.15 16.45 -3.59
N ALA A 106 1.54 17.72 -3.76
CA ALA A 106 1.74 18.66 -2.65
C ALA A 106 0.52 18.79 -1.74
N ASN A 107 -0.69 18.90 -2.31
CA ASN A 107 -1.93 18.97 -1.53
C ASN A 107 -2.16 17.71 -0.68
N ILE A 108 -1.92 16.53 -1.27
CA ILE A 108 -2.09 15.25 -0.60
C ILE A 108 -1.04 15.11 0.52
N THR A 109 0.23 15.41 0.24
CA THR A 109 1.29 15.42 1.25
C THR A 109 0.97 16.36 2.41
N LYS A 110 0.49 17.57 2.11
CA LYS A 110 0.07 18.54 3.13
C LYS A 110 -1.10 18.01 3.95
N MET A 111 -2.12 17.42 3.31
CA MET A 111 -3.26 16.82 4.00
C MET A 111 -2.83 15.72 4.98
N PHE A 112 -1.91 14.85 4.59
CA PHE A 112 -1.38 13.81 5.48
C PHE A 112 -0.52 14.39 6.61
N PHE A 113 0.27 15.42 6.33
CA PHE A 113 1.02 16.14 7.35
C PHE A 113 0.08 16.79 8.39
N ASP A 114 -0.95 17.51 7.94
CA ASP A 114 -1.95 18.14 8.81
C ASP A 114 -2.71 17.09 9.62
N SER A 115 -3.06 15.95 9.00
CA SER A 115 -3.67 14.81 9.70
C SER A 115 -2.77 14.27 10.81
N CYS A 116 -1.48 14.09 10.53
CA CYS A 116 -0.52 13.66 11.55
C CYS A 116 -0.41 14.68 12.68
N LYS A 117 -0.33 15.98 12.35
CA LYS A 117 -0.31 17.04 13.37
C LYS A 117 -1.54 16.99 14.28
N MET A 118 -2.72 16.75 13.73
CA MET A 118 -3.94 16.63 14.53
C MET A 118 -3.91 15.39 15.44
N LEU A 119 -3.48 14.24 14.92
CA LEU A 119 -3.31 13.02 15.71
C LEU A 119 -2.37 13.23 16.90
N LEU A 120 -1.19 13.83 16.67
CA LEU A 120 -0.22 14.11 17.72
C LEU A 120 -0.68 15.19 18.70
N SER A 121 -1.64 16.04 18.32
CA SER A 121 -2.19 17.10 19.18
C SER A 121 -3.40 16.63 20.01
N ASP A 122 -3.97 15.46 19.71
CA ASP A 122 -5.12 14.90 20.41
C ASP A 122 -4.69 14.31 21.77
N LYS A 123 -4.72 15.14 22.81
CA LYS A 123 -4.25 14.78 24.15
C LYS A 123 -5.02 13.61 24.77
N GLU A 124 -6.32 13.49 24.49
CA GLU A 124 -7.13 12.40 25.03
C GLU A 124 -6.76 11.08 24.37
N LEU A 125 -6.57 11.09 23.05
CA LEU A 125 -6.12 9.92 22.32
C LEU A 125 -4.69 9.52 22.69
N ILE A 126 -3.75 10.46 22.75
CA ILE A 126 -2.36 10.18 23.15
C ILE A 126 -2.32 9.56 24.55
N LYS A 127 -3.05 10.14 25.51
CA LYS A 127 -3.16 9.58 26.87
C LYS A 127 -3.73 8.16 26.86
N TYR A 128 -4.79 7.92 26.10
CA TYR A 128 -5.34 6.57 25.93
C TYR A 128 -4.30 5.60 25.36
N LEU A 129 -3.47 6.03 24.40
CA LEU A 129 -2.44 5.19 23.80
C LEU A 129 -1.32 4.85 24.79
N GLU A 130 -0.91 5.82 25.62
CA GLU A 130 0.06 5.63 26.70
C GLU A 130 -0.44 4.62 27.75
N GLU A 131 -1.70 4.76 28.17
CA GLU A 131 -2.33 3.90 29.19
C GLU A 131 -2.67 2.49 28.66
N SER A 132 -2.77 2.32 27.34
CA SER A 132 -3.21 1.07 26.70
C SER A 132 -2.16 -0.03 26.62
N THR A 133 -0.88 0.27 26.88
CA THR A 133 0.29 -0.64 26.85
C THR A 133 0.30 -1.56 25.62
N PHE A 134 0.91 -1.11 24.53
CA PHE A 134 1.05 -1.89 23.29
C PHE A 134 2.38 -2.65 23.22
N ASP A 135 2.40 -3.78 22.52
CA ASP A 135 3.62 -4.56 22.30
C ASP A 135 4.38 -4.13 21.04
N ALA A 136 3.68 -3.60 20.03
CA ALA A 136 4.26 -3.10 18.79
C ALA A 136 3.28 -2.20 18.02
N VAL A 137 3.82 -1.42 17.07
CA VAL A 137 3.02 -0.68 16.07
C VAL A 137 3.16 -1.31 14.69
N LEU A 138 2.03 -1.63 14.05
CA LEU A 138 1.96 -1.99 12.63
C LEU A 138 1.50 -0.77 11.82
N MET A 139 2.29 -0.35 10.83
CA MET A 139 1.97 0.85 10.05
C MET A 139 2.44 0.73 8.60
N ASP A 140 1.98 1.63 7.74
CA ASP A 140 2.61 1.86 6.43
C ASP A 140 3.47 3.14 6.54
N PRO A 141 4.81 3.05 6.42
CA PRO A 141 5.72 4.15 6.72
C PRO A 141 5.72 5.26 5.64
N PHE A 142 4.93 5.12 4.57
CA PHE A 142 4.80 6.18 3.57
C PHE A 142 4.30 7.50 4.18
N PHE A 143 3.45 7.42 5.22
CA PHE A 143 3.11 8.53 6.11
C PHE A 143 3.58 8.20 7.53
N PRO A 144 4.70 8.79 7.99
CA PRO A 144 5.47 8.28 9.12
C PRO A 144 4.90 8.61 10.51
N CYS A 145 3.65 9.07 10.61
CA CYS A 145 3.06 9.46 11.90
C CYS A 145 3.04 8.30 12.90
N GLY A 146 2.83 7.08 12.42
CA GLY A 146 2.91 5.88 13.24
C GLY A 146 4.30 5.65 13.85
N GLN A 147 5.38 6.06 13.16
CA GLN A 147 6.73 5.94 13.69
C GLN A 147 6.97 6.95 14.79
N ILE A 148 6.49 8.19 14.62
CA ILE A 148 6.55 9.20 15.67
C ILE A 148 5.84 8.70 16.94
N LEU A 149 4.65 8.10 16.79
CA LEU A 149 3.95 7.48 17.91
C LEU A 149 4.74 6.31 18.53
N ALA A 150 5.36 5.46 17.72
CA ALA A 150 6.15 4.34 18.22
C ALA A 150 7.36 4.80 19.06
N GLU A 151 8.06 5.86 18.61
CA GLU A 151 9.15 6.49 19.37
C GLU A 151 8.67 7.07 20.70
N HIS A 152 7.51 7.73 20.70
CA HIS A 152 6.90 8.30 21.92
C HIS A 152 6.54 7.22 22.93
N LEU A 153 5.87 6.17 22.46
CA LEU A 153 5.43 5.04 23.27
C LEU A 153 6.58 4.09 23.63
N SER A 154 7.76 4.26 23.02
CA SER A 154 8.94 3.40 23.20
C SER A 154 8.67 1.91 22.90
N ILE A 155 7.96 1.64 21.80
CA ILE A 155 7.57 0.30 21.36
C ILE A 155 8.10 -0.02 19.95
N PRO A 156 8.36 -1.29 19.63
CA PRO A 156 8.91 -1.69 18.34
C PRO A 156 7.95 -1.41 17.17
N SER A 157 8.52 -1.05 16.02
CA SER A 157 7.79 -0.75 14.79
C SER A 157 7.90 -1.87 13.76
N VAL A 158 6.76 -2.23 13.18
CA VAL A 158 6.62 -3.14 12.05
C VAL A 158 6.04 -2.39 10.86
N TYR A 159 6.82 -2.28 9.79
CA TYR A 159 6.41 -1.55 8.59
C TYR A 159 5.82 -2.47 7.55
N LEU A 160 4.73 -2.06 6.93
CA LEU A 160 4.08 -2.75 5.82
C LEU A 160 4.16 -1.88 4.56
N VAL A 161 5.14 -2.12 3.70
CA VAL A 161 5.51 -1.17 2.63
C VAL A 161 5.78 -1.86 1.31
N ARG A 162 5.45 -1.23 0.16
CA ARG A 162 5.87 -1.72 -1.17
C ARG A 162 7.23 -1.17 -1.58
N GLY A 163 7.51 0.06 -1.14
CA GLY A 163 8.74 0.82 -1.33
C GLY A 163 8.48 2.27 -0.93
N LEU A 164 9.54 3.04 -0.64
CA LEU A 164 9.42 4.47 -0.33
C LEU A 164 10.04 5.32 -1.45
N PRO A 165 9.54 6.56 -1.66
CA PRO A 165 10.17 7.54 -2.51
C PRO A 165 11.66 7.67 -2.22
N CYS A 166 12.45 7.88 -3.27
CA CYS A 166 13.90 8.06 -3.20
C CYS A 166 14.67 6.95 -2.49
N SER A 167 14.11 5.73 -2.45
CA SER A 167 14.77 4.60 -1.80
C SER A 167 14.98 4.81 -0.30
N LEU A 168 14.12 5.58 0.36
CA LEU A 168 14.22 5.89 1.78
C LEU A 168 14.20 4.62 2.66
N ASP A 169 13.48 3.60 2.23
CA ASP A 169 13.47 2.25 2.82
C ASP A 169 14.87 1.61 2.83
N PHE A 170 15.63 1.77 1.75
CA PHE A 170 17.01 1.26 1.67
C PHE A 170 18.01 2.14 2.44
N HIS A 171 17.79 3.45 2.47
CA HIS A 171 18.60 4.35 3.30
C HIS A 171 18.39 4.09 4.79
N ALA A 172 17.14 3.96 5.24
CA ALA A 172 16.80 3.70 6.64
C ALA A 172 17.33 2.34 7.13
N THR A 173 17.31 1.32 6.27
CA THR A 173 17.84 -0.02 6.60
C THR A 173 19.35 -0.16 6.39
N LEU A 174 20.03 0.88 5.87
CA LEU A 174 21.41 0.80 5.37
C LEU A 174 21.63 -0.33 4.35
N CYS A 175 20.56 -0.75 3.66
CA CYS A 175 20.61 -1.80 2.67
C CYS A 175 21.30 -1.30 1.39
N PRO A 176 22.31 -2.01 0.86
CA PRO A 176 22.99 -1.59 -0.36
C PRO A 176 22.02 -1.52 -1.55
N ASN A 177 22.08 -0.40 -2.29
CA ASN A 177 21.19 -0.13 -3.41
C ASN A 177 21.95 0.42 -4.64
N PRO A 178 22.85 -0.38 -5.25
CA PRO A 178 23.77 0.08 -6.30
C PRO A 178 23.08 0.41 -7.65
N PRO A 179 23.25 1.64 -8.18
CA PRO A 179 22.65 2.05 -9.45
C PRO A 179 23.29 1.41 -10.71
N SER A 180 24.36 0.62 -10.56
CA SER A 180 25.01 -0.04 -11.70
C SER A 180 24.21 -1.20 -12.28
N TYR A 181 23.33 -1.81 -11.49
CA TYR A 181 22.47 -2.92 -11.91
C TYR A 181 21.06 -2.87 -11.29
N ILE A 182 20.79 -2.02 -10.29
CA ILE A 182 19.43 -1.83 -9.79
C ILE A 182 18.80 -0.63 -10.53
N PRO A 183 17.76 -0.85 -11.36
CA PRO A 183 17.13 0.23 -12.11
C PRO A 183 16.36 1.16 -11.18
N ARG A 184 16.46 2.47 -11.41
CA ARG A 184 15.69 3.49 -10.69
C ARG A 184 14.28 3.57 -11.26
N PHE A 185 13.33 3.85 -10.36
CA PHE A 185 11.95 4.13 -10.75
C PHE A 185 11.90 5.18 -11.88
N PHE A 186 10.94 5.01 -12.79
CA PHE A 186 10.71 5.85 -13.98
C PHE A 186 11.72 5.74 -15.12
N THR A 187 12.86 5.05 -14.96
CA THR A 187 13.81 4.83 -16.07
C THR A 187 13.32 3.80 -17.09
N ARG A 188 12.40 2.91 -16.68
CA ARG A 188 11.96 1.73 -17.44
C ARG A 188 13.10 0.77 -17.82
N TYR A 189 14.25 0.89 -17.15
CA TYR A 189 15.37 -0.02 -17.34
C TYR A 189 15.18 -1.33 -16.60
N THR A 190 15.95 -2.32 -17.00
CA THR A 190 16.04 -3.64 -16.33
C THR A 190 17.34 -3.73 -15.54
N ASP A 191 17.61 -4.88 -14.92
CA ASP A 191 18.92 -5.19 -14.32
C ASP A 191 20.05 -5.30 -15.36
N ARG A 192 19.71 -5.42 -16.65
CA ARG A 192 20.64 -5.44 -17.77
C ARG A 192 20.72 -4.08 -18.44
N MET A 193 21.59 -3.23 -17.89
CA MET A 193 21.87 -1.89 -18.43
C MET A 193 23.22 -1.82 -19.14
N GLY A 194 23.23 -1.22 -20.34
CA GLY A 194 24.46 -0.75 -21.01
C GLY A 194 25.08 0.46 -20.31
N PHE A 195 26.28 0.88 -20.74
CA PHE A 195 27.02 1.97 -20.09
C PHE A 195 26.20 3.27 -19.96
N LEU A 196 25.60 3.75 -21.05
CA LEU A 196 24.82 4.99 -21.03
C LEU A 196 23.57 4.88 -20.15
N GLN A 197 22.90 3.73 -20.16
CA GLN A 197 21.75 3.49 -19.27
C GLN A 197 22.19 3.53 -17.80
N ARG A 198 23.35 2.96 -17.45
CA ARG A 198 23.90 3.05 -16.09
C ARG A 198 24.23 4.49 -15.70
N VAL A 199 24.80 5.28 -16.61
CA VAL A 199 25.09 6.71 -16.37
C VAL A 199 23.79 7.47 -16.08
N VAL A 200 22.74 7.29 -16.91
CA VAL A 200 21.42 7.89 -16.66
C VAL A 200 20.85 7.41 -15.33
N ASN A 201 20.97 6.13 -15.02
CA ASN A 201 20.46 5.55 -13.78
C ASN A 201 21.14 6.13 -12.53
N VAL A 202 22.45 6.40 -12.60
CA VAL A 202 23.21 7.11 -11.55
C VAL A 202 22.71 8.55 -11.40
N ILE A 203 22.55 9.29 -12.50
CA ILE A 203 22.06 10.68 -12.47
C ILE A 203 20.67 10.74 -11.81
N VAL A 204 19.76 9.84 -12.18
CA VAL A 204 18.42 9.75 -11.58
C VAL A 204 18.53 9.43 -10.08
N SER A 205 19.41 8.50 -9.70
CA SER A 205 19.67 8.16 -8.30
C SER A 205 20.08 9.37 -7.47
N LEU A 206 20.95 10.24 -8.01
CA LEU A 206 21.43 11.44 -7.33
C LEU A 206 20.36 12.55 -7.25
N SER A 207 19.53 12.70 -8.29
CA SER A 207 18.47 13.72 -8.32
C SER A 207 17.34 13.48 -7.32
N ASN A 208 17.16 12.25 -6.85
CA ASN A 208 16.06 11.89 -5.95
C ASN A 208 16.19 12.55 -4.56
N SER A 209 17.41 12.84 -4.08
CA SER A 209 17.63 13.36 -2.72
C SER A 209 16.93 14.70 -2.45
N LEU A 210 16.96 15.64 -3.42
CA LEU A 210 16.32 16.95 -3.26
C LEU A 210 14.79 16.85 -3.20
N THR A 211 14.22 15.97 -4.03
CA THR A 211 12.78 15.74 -4.06
C THR A 211 12.27 15.21 -2.73
N CYS A 212 12.93 14.19 -2.16
CA CYS A 212 12.44 13.59 -0.92
C CYS A 212 12.58 14.48 0.30
N SER A 213 13.58 15.36 0.33
CA SER A 213 13.67 16.39 1.37
C SER A 213 12.38 17.22 1.42
N LEU A 214 11.78 17.59 0.29
CA LEU A 214 10.51 18.35 0.25
C LEU A 214 9.30 17.55 0.78
N PHE A 215 9.25 16.22 0.58
CA PHE A 215 8.14 15.39 1.06
C PHE A 215 8.22 15.12 2.56
N TYR A 216 9.44 14.93 3.08
CA TYR A 216 9.66 14.34 4.39
C TYR A 216 10.22 15.30 5.44
N SER A 217 10.99 16.33 5.05
CA SER A 217 11.53 17.31 6.02
C SER A 217 10.47 18.02 6.87
N PRO A 218 9.20 18.24 6.42
CA PRO A 218 8.19 18.79 7.32
C PRO A 218 7.96 17.94 8.57
N TYR A 219 8.12 16.61 8.48
CA TYR A 219 7.93 15.72 9.63
C TYR A 219 9.03 15.86 10.68
N ASP A 220 10.23 16.35 10.33
CA ASP A 220 11.30 16.62 11.29
C ASP A 220 10.85 17.68 12.33
N ILE A 221 9.98 18.61 11.92
CA ILE A 221 9.38 19.60 12.82
C ILE A 221 8.46 18.90 13.83
N LEU A 222 7.59 17.99 13.38
CA LEU A 222 6.70 17.25 14.27
C LEU A 222 7.47 16.32 15.21
N ILE A 223 8.55 15.71 14.72
CA ILE A 223 9.47 14.89 15.53
C ILE A 223 10.06 15.75 16.66
N LYS A 224 10.62 16.91 16.32
CA LYS A 224 11.21 17.82 17.31
C LYS A 224 10.20 18.33 18.32
N GLU A 225 9.02 18.77 17.87
CA GLU A 225 7.99 19.34 18.74
C GLU A 225 7.34 18.28 19.65
N PHE A 226 7.02 17.11 19.12
CA PHE A 226 6.28 16.08 19.85
C PHE A 226 7.19 15.21 20.73
N LEU A 227 8.32 14.74 20.18
CA LEU A 227 9.26 13.88 20.92
C LEU A 227 10.25 14.67 21.77
N GLN A 228 10.34 15.98 21.57
CA GLN A 228 11.34 16.85 22.23
C GLN A 228 12.78 16.37 21.99
N LYS A 229 13.05 15.82 20.81
CA LYS A 229 14.35 15.26 20.40
C LYS A 229 14.79 15.85 19.07
N GLU A 230 16.09 16.08 18.93
CA GLU A 230 16.67 16.42 17.62
C GLU A 230 16.97 15.12 16.87
N ALA A 231 16.00 14.69 16.06
CA ALA A 231 16.13 13.53 15.19
C ALA A 231 15.53 13.83 13.81
N THR A 232 16.06 13.17 12.79
CA THR A 232 15.49 13.27 11.43
C THR A 232 14.49 12.14 11.19
N LEU A 233 13.61 12.29 10.20
CA LEU A 233 12.72 11.21 9.79
C LEU A 233 13.50 9.95 9.40
N LEU A 234 14.58 10.11 8.64
CA LEU A 234 15.43 8.99 8.22
C LEU A 234 15.96 8.19 9.43
N GLU A 235 16.38 8.91 10.46
CA GLU A 235 16.87 8.32 11.71
C GLU A 235 15.80 7.50 12.41
N ILE A 236 14.61 8.05 12.66
CA ILE A 236 13.55 7.29 13.33
C ILE A 236 13.04 6.12 12.48
N LEU A 237 13.05 6.24 11.14
CA LEU A 237 12.70 5.12 10.26
C LEU A 237 13.72 3.97 10.37
N SER A 238 14.99 4.27 10.69
CA SER A 238 16.03 3.25 10.86
C SER A 238 15.81 2.34 12.07
N HIS A 239 14.99 2.78 13.04
CA HIS A 239 14.67 2.01 14.26
C HIS A 239 13.63 0.90 14.05
N ALA A 240 13.08 0.77 12.84
CA ALA A 240 12.08 -0.26 12.56
C ALA A 240 12.64 -1.67 12.77
N SER A 241 11.91 -2.46 13.57
CA SER A 241 12.30 -3.82 13.90
C SER A 241 12.14 -4.76 12.71
N ILE A 242 11.07 -4.59 11.93
CA ILE A 242 10.79 -5.41 10.74
C ILE A 242 10.21 -4.54 9.62
N TRP A 243 10.71 -4.76 8.41
CA TRP A 243 10.18 -4.23 7.16
C TRP A 243 9.49 -5.35 6.39
N LEU A 244 8.16 -5.40 6.46
CA LEU A 244 7.34 -6.31 5.68
C LEU A 244 7.13 -5.72 4.27
N MET A 245 7.88 -6.24 3.31
CA MET A 245 7.90 -5.78 1.93
C MET A 245 6.78 -6.44 1.14
N LYS A 246 5.80 -5.67 0.65
CA LYS A 246 4.59 -6.11 -0.06
C LYS A 246 4.84 -6.62 -1.48
N TYR A 247 5.85 -7.46 -1.67
CA TYR A 247 6.21 -8.02 -2.97
C TYR A 247 6.97 -9.33 -2.85
N ASP A 248 7.00 -10.06 -3.95
CA ASP A 248 7.69 -11.35 -4.07
C ASP A 248 8.99 -11.18 -4.86
N PHE A 249 10.04 -11.91 -4.46
CA PHE A 249 11.34 -11.85 -5.14
C PHE A 249 11.27 -12.35 -6.59
N VAL A 250 10.29 -13.19 -6.94
CA VAL A 250 10.11 -13.70 -8.31
C VAL A 250 9.81 -12.58 -9.32
N PHE A 251 9.22 -11.47 -8.86
CA PHE A 251 8.85 -10.33 -9.70
C PHE A 251 9.83 -9.15 -9.59
N GLU A 252 10.96 -9.33 -8.91
CA GLU A 252 11.94 -8.27 -8.65
C GLU A 252 13.29 -8.61 -9.27
N TYR A 253 14.06 -7.57 -9.57
CA TYR A 253 15.44 -7.74 -10.01
C TYR A 253 16.34 -8.15 -8.83
N PRO A 254 17.39 -8.96 -9.08
CA PRO A 254 18.35 -9.35 -8.05
C PRO A 254 18.93 -8.12 -7.34
N ARG A 255 18.79 -8.08 -6.01
CA ARG A 255 19.28 -6.97 -5.19
C ARG A 255 19.59 -7.42 -3.76
N PRO A 256 20.44 -6.66 -3.04
CA PRO A 256 20.65 -6.88 -1.61
C PRO A 256 19.37 -6.63 -0.81
N VAL A 257 19.21 -7.39 0.27
CA VAL A 257 18.10 -7.33 1.23
C VAL A 257 18.67 -7.55 2.63
N MET A 258 18.22 -6.75 3.61
CA MET A 258 18.66 -6.89 5.00
C MET A 258 17.84 -7.97 5.73
N PRO A 259 18.38 -8.60 6.80
CA PRO A 259 17.67 -9.67 7.53
C PRO A 259 16.31 -9.26 8.11
N ASN A 260 16.14 -7.98 8.45
CA ASN A 260 14.87 -7.44 8.95
C ASN A 260 13.88 -7.05 7.83
N MET A 261 14.26 -7.20 6.55
CA MET A 261 13.40 -6.96 5.39
C MET A 261 12.80 -8.27 4.90
N VAL A 262 11.55 -8.53 5.27
CA VAL A 262 10.84 -9.77 5.00
C VAL A 262 9.90 -9.57 3.82
N LEU A 263 10.09 -10.34 2.75
CA LEU A 263 9.24 -10.30 1.56
C LEU A 263 7.94 -11.07 1.82
N ILE A 264 6.81 -10.38 1.73
CA ILE A 264 5.46 -10.91 1.95
C ILE A 264 4.58 -10.71 0.71
N GLY A 265 5.07 -11.16 -0.43
CA GLY A 265 4.28 -11.25 -1.66
C GLY A 265 3.01 -12.09 -1.47
N GLY A 266 1.99 -11.84 -2.29
CA GLY A 266 0.76 -12.65 -2.29
C GLY A 266 -0.18 -12.47 -1.10
N ILE A 267 0.08 -11.54 -0.17
CA ILE A 267 -0.80 -11.28 0.99
C ILE A 267 -2.26 -10.90 0.64
N SER A 268 -2.49 -10.42 -0.57
CA SER A 268 -3.82 -10.08 -1.06
C SER A 268 -4.52 -11.23 -1.81
N CYS A 269 -3.82 -12.34 -2.02
CA CYS A 269 -4.38 -13.55 -2.62
C CYS A 269 -5.04 -14.39 -1.52
N THR A 270 -6.32 -14.16 -1.29
CA THR A 270 -7.12 -14.95 -0.34
C THR A 270 -7.92 -16.00 -1.09
N GLN A 271 -8.34 -17.05 -0.40
CA GLN A 271 -9.27 -18.03 -0.97
C GLN A 271 -10.50 -17.32 -1.55
N GLU A 272 -10.91 -17.66 -2.78
CA GLU A 272 -12.05 -17.02 -3.40
C GLU A 272 -13.34 -17.27 -2.59
N LYS A 273 -14.16 -16.23 -2.49
CA LYS A 273 -15.49 -16.31 -1.93
C LYS A 273 -16.52 -16.55 -3.04
N PRO A 274 -17.71 -17.09 -2.72
CA PRO A 274 -18.83 -17.13 -3.65
C PRO A 274 -19.13 -15.72 -4.17
N LEU A 275 -19.35 -15.61 -5.48
CA LEU A 275 -19.70 -14.34 -6.10
C LEU A 275 -21.15 -13.99 -5.78
N SER A 276 -21.52 -12.71 -5.92
CA SER A 276 -22.93 -12.35 -5.89
C SER A 276 -23.64 -12.97 -7.10
N LYS A 277 -24.95 -13.22 -6.98
CA LYS A 277 -25.77 -13.73 -8.09
C LYS A 277 -25.63 -12.92 -9.39
N GLU A 278 -25.40 -11.61 -9.25
CA GLU A 278 -25.15 -10.71 -10.39
C GLU A 278 -23.86 -11.07 -11.13
N PHE A 279 -22.74 -11.18 -10.42
CA PHE A 279 -21.46 -11.56 -11.04
C PHE A 279 -21.49 -13.00 -11.55
N GLU A 280 -22.10 -13.94 -10.81
CA GLU A 280 -22.27 -15.32 -11.27
C GLU A 280 -23.04 -15.39 -12.59
N ALA A 281 -24.13 -14.64 -12.73
CA ALA A 281 -24.88 -14.59 -13.98
C ALA A 281 -24.04 -14.06 -15.15
N ILE A 282 -23.19 -13.05 -14.92
CA ILE A 282 -22.30 -12.50 -15.95
C ILE A 282 -21.24 -13.52 -16.35
N VAL A 283 -20.60 -14.18 -15.38
CA VAL A 283 -19.58 -15.20 -15.66
C VAL A 283 -20.21 -16.39 -16.40
N ASN A 284 -21.36 -16.89 -15.96
CA ASN A 284 -22.04 -18.01 -16.61
C ASN A 284 -22.50 -17.66 -18.03
N ALA A 285 -22.95 -16.43 -18.27
CA ALA A 285 -23.35 -15.97 -19.60
C ALA A 285 -22.18 -15.78 -20.57
N SER A 286 -20.94 -15.66 -20.06
CA SER A 286 -19.75 -15.44 -20.90
C SER A 286 -19.32 -16.66 -21.73
N GLY A 287 -19.85 -17.84 -21.39
CA GLY A 287 -19.64 -19.08 -22.15
C GLY A 287 -18.15 -19.44 -22.31
N GLU A 288 -17.80 -20.07 -23.43
CA GLU A 288 -16.43 -20.53 -23.70
C GLU A 288 -15.43 -19.40 -23.90
N HIS A 289 -15.90 -18.19 -24.23
CA HIS A 289 -15.04 -17.03 -24.37
C HIS A 289 -14.55 -16.48 -23.03
N GLY A 290 -15.19 -16.81 -21.90
CA GLY A 290 -14.79 -16.35 -20.57
C GLY A 290 -14.88 -14.84 -20.39
N ILE A 291 -14.27 -14.36 -19.31
CA ILE A 291 -14.32 -12.95 -18.90
C ILE A 291 -12.95 -12.25 -18.94
N VAL A 292 -12.98 -10.94 -19.17
CA VAL A 292 -11.85 -10.03 -18.96
C VAL A 292 -12.17 -9.09 -17.82
N VAL A 293 -11.26 -8.93 -16.87
CA VAL A 293 -11.39 -7.95 -15.79
C VAL A 293 -10.45 -6.77 -16.06
N PHE A 294 -11.03 -5.58 -16.20
CA PHE A 294 -10.29 -4.35 -16.43
C PHE A 294 -10.49 -3.37 -15.26
N SER A 295 -9.39 -2.95 -14.65
CA SER A 295 -9.39 -2.05 -13.50
C SER A 295 -8.15 -1.16 -13.49
N LEU A 296 -8.36 0.13 -13.23
CA LEU A 296 -7.31 1.13 -13.10
C LEU A 296 -6.86 1.34 -11.63
N GLY A 297 -7.22 0.39 -10.75
CA GLY A 297 -6.98 0.50 -9.31
C GLY A 297 -7.97 1.45 -8.62
N SER A 298 -7.98 1.50 -7.28
CA SER A 298 -8.99 2.20 -6.47
C SER A 298 -9.03 3.72 -6.70
N MET A 299 -7.87 4.31 -6.98
CA MET A 299 -7.61 5.75 -7.05
C MET A 299 -8.12 6.42 -8.32
N VAL A 300 -8.28 5.64 -9.40
CA VAL A 300 -8.78 6.13 -10.68
C VAL A 300 -10.26 5.77 -10.79
N SER A 301 -11.12 6.70 -10.38
CA SER A 301 -12.58 6.56 -10.38
C SER A 301 -13.20 6.98 -11.70
N ASP A 302 -12.71 8.08 -12.27
CA ASP A 302 -13.03 8.57 -13.60
C ASP A 302 -11.77 9.01 -14.36
N ILE A 303 -11.91 9.14 -15.67
CA ILE A 303 -10.83 9.49 -16.59
C ILE A 303 -11.36 10.47 -17.63
N PRO A 304 -10.49 11.25 -18.30
CA PRO A 304 -10.92 12.14 -19.37
C PRO A 304 -11.80 11.40 -20.39
N MET A 305 -12.94 11.98 -20.77
CA MET A 305 -13.93 11.30 -21.63
C MET A 305 -13.32 10.81 -22.95
N LYS A 306 -12.35 11.55 -23.51
CA LYS A 306 -11.58 11.09 -24.68
C LYS A 306 -10.90 9.74 -24.41
N LYS A 307 -10.19 9.60 -23.28
CA LYS A 307 -9.55 8.35 -22.88
C LYS A 307 -10.55 7.25 -22.54
N ALA A 308 -11.69 7.61 -21.93
CA ALA A 308 -12.76 6.66 -21.66
C ALA A 308 -13.33 6.04 -22.96
N ARG A 309 -13.52 6.85 -24.01
CA ARG A 309 -13.95 6.36 -25.32
C ARG A 309 -12.90 5.48 -26.00
N GLU A 310 -11.62 5.89 -25.99
CA GLU A 310 -10.52 5.09 -26.54
C GLU A 310 -10.38 3.73 -25.85
N ILE A 311 -10.54 3.68 -24.52
CA ILE A 311 -10.56 2.42 -23.76
C ILE A 311 -11.80 1.60 -24.10
N ALA A 312 -12.98 2.23 -24.21
CA ALA A 312 -14.21 1.53 -24.57
C ALA A 312 -14.09 0.87 -25.97
N ASP A 313 -13.53 1.57 -26.96
CA ASP A 313 -13.28 1.01 -28.30
C ASP A 313 -12.33 -0.20 -28.24
N ALA A 314 -11.24 -0.09 -27.48
CA ALA A 314 -10.28 -1.18 -27.31
C ALA A 314 -10.89 -2.41 -26.62
N LEU A 315 -11.64 -2.21 -25.53
CA LEU A 315 -12.33 -3.29 -24.82
C LEU A 315 -13.48 -3.89 -25.64
N GLY A 316 -14.07 -3.13 -26.56
CA GLY A 316 -15.09 -3.64 -27.49
C GLY A 316 -14.54 -4.53 -28.60
N SER A 317 -13.23 -4.47 -28.86
CA SER A 317 -12.60 -5.25 -29.94
C SER A 317 -12.40 -6.73 -29.60
N VAL A 318 -12.53 -7.10 -28.33
CA VAL A 318 -12.33 -8.48 -27.87
C VAL A 318 -13.66 -9.23 -27.79
N PRO A 319 -13.70 -10.55 -28.08
CA PRO A 319 -14.93 -11.33 -28.06
C PRO A 319 -15.47 -11.61 -26.64
N GLN A 320 -14.64 -11.43 -25.61
CA GLN A 320 -15.00 -11.72 -24.22
C GLN A 320 -15.97 -10.69 -23.63
N THR A 321 -16.69 -11.12 -22.59
CA THR A 321 -17.38 -10.18 -21.71
C THR A 321 -16.36 -9.46 -20.83
N VAL A 322 -16.35 -8.14 -20.89
CA VAL A 322 -15.41 -7.31 -20.12
C VAL A 322 -16.10 -6.69 -18.92
N LEU A 323 -15.63 -7.00 -17.72
CA LEU A 323 -16.00 -6.31 -16.49
C LEU A 323 -15.03 -5.13 -16.28
N TRP A 324 -15.51 -3.91 -16.48
CA TRP A 324 -14.71 -2.69 -16.30
C TRP A 324 -15.12 -1.95 -15.02
N ARG A 325 -14.19 -1.88 -14.05
CA ARG A 325 -14.37 -1.01 -12.88
C ARG A 325 -14.26 0.47 -13.28
N TYR A 326 -15.39 1.15 -13.31
CA TYR A 326 -15.49 2.55 -13.72
C TYR A 326 -16.66 3.24 -13.02
N THR A 327 -16.40 4.41 -12.43
CA THR A 327 -17.40 5.20 -11.69
C THR A 327 -17.65 6.58 -12.32
N GLY A 328 -17.02 6.87 -13.45
CA GLY A 328 -17.22 8.10 -14.21
C GLY A 328 -18.48 8.07 -15.08
N LYS A 329 -18.65 9.14 -15.86
CA LYS A 329 -19.74 9.24 -16.84
C LYS A 329 -19.57 8.16 -17.93
N VAL A 330 -20.64 7.40 -18.19
CA VAL A 330 -20.64 6.33 -19.19
C VAL A 330 -20.16 6.84 -20.57
N PRO A 331 -19.16 6.20 -21.20
CA PRO A 331 -18.74 6.54 -22.56
C PRO A 331 -19.89 6.38 -23.56
N SER A 332 -20.02 7.32 -24.50
CA SER A 332 -21.11 7.28 -25.50
C SER A 332 -21.01 6.11 -26.47
N ASN A 333 -19.82 5.51 -26.61
CA ASN A 333 -19.51 4.37 -27.47
C ASN A 333 -19.36 3.06 -26.68
N LEU A 334 -19.97 2.95 -25.49
CA LEU A 334 -19.83 1.75 -24.66
C LEU A 334 -20.34 0.50 -25.42
N PRO A 335 -19.47 -0.49 -25.71
CA PRO A 335 -19.85 -1.71 -26.42
C PRO A 335 -20.75 -2.63 -25.58
N GLN A 336 -21.54 -3.48 -26.22
CA GLN A 336 -22.48 -4.39 -25.53
C GLN A 336 -21.78 -5.45 -24.65
N ASN A 337 -20.58 -5.89 -25.05
CA ASN A 337 -19.76 -6.86 -24.33
C ASN A 337 -19.05 -6.25 -23.10
N VAL A 338 -19.07 -4.92 -22.93
CA VAL A 338 -18.45 -4.25 -21.78
C VAL A 338 -19.50 -3.91 -20.73
N LYS A 339 -19.32 -4.41 -19.51
CA LYS A 339 -20.16 -4.11 -18.35
C LYS A 339 -19.40 -3.21 -17.39
N LEU A 340 -19.94 -2.02 -17.14
CA LEU A 340 -19.39 -1.09 -16.16
C LEU A 340 -19.86 -1.47 -14.76
N VAL A 341 -18.92 -1.59 -13.84
CA VAL A 341 -19.20 -1.88 -12.43
C VAL A 341 -18.52 -0.87 -11.51
N LYS A 342 -19.17 -0.53 -10.39
CA LYS A 342 -18.61 0.44 -9.43
C LYS A 342 -17.45 -0.16 -8.64
N TRP A 343 -17.56 -1.46 -8.32
CA TRP A 343 -16.56 -2.21 -7.56
C TRP A 343 -16.52 -3.65 -8.06
N LEU A 344 -15.31 -4.21 -8.11
CA LEU A 344 -15.08 -5.60 -8.50
C LEU A 344 -14.75 -6.43 -7.26
N PRO A 345 -15.34 -7.62 -7.08
CA PRO A 345 -14.80 -8.64 -6.19
C PRO A 345 -13.55 -9.25 -6.84
N GLN A 346 -12.49 -8.42 -6.96
CA GLN A 346 -11.34 -8.72 -7.82
C GLN A 346 -10.71 -10.06 -7.45
N ASN A 347 -10.38 -10.30 -6.17
CA ASN A 347 -9.83 -11.58 -5.72
C ASN A 347 -10.68 -12.78 -6.15
N ASP A 348 -12.01 -12.68 -6.00
CA ASP A 348 -12.93 -13.79 -6.25
C ASP A 348 -13.18 -14.02 -7.74
N LEU A 349 -13.00 -13.00 -8.58
CA LEU A 349 -12.98 -13.12 -10.03
C LEU A 349 -11.64 -13.71 -10.50
N LEU A 350 -10.52 -13.24 -9.94
CA LEU A 350 -9.16 -13.69 -10.31
C LEU A 350 -8.87 -15.14 -9.91
N GLY A 351 -9.48 -15.64 -8.84
CA GLY A 351 -9.26 -17.01 -8.34
C GLY A 351 -9.95 -18.10 -9.15
N ARG A 352 -10.77 -17.75 -10.16
CA ARG A 352 -11.61 -18.71 -10.88
C ARG A 352 -10.97 -19.22 -12.17
N SER A 353 -11.26 -20.47 -12.53
CA SER A 353 -10.76 -21.12 -13.74
C SER A 353 -11.28 -20.51 -15.04
N GLU A 354 -12.46 -19.89 -15.03
CA GLU A 354 -13.10 -19.25 -16.18
C GLU A 354 -12.52 -17.86 -16.49
N MET A 355 -11.61 -17.38 -15.64
CA MET A 355 -10.93 -16.12 -15.86
C MET A 355 -9.75 -16.30 -16.82
N LEU A 356 -9.75 -15.51 -17.90
CA LEU A 356 -8.72 -15.60 -18.94
C LEU A 356 -7.63 -14.54 -18.80
N TRP A 357 -7.99 -13.28 -18.52
CA TRP A 357 -7.01 -12.18 -18.53
C TRP A 357 -7.32 -11.06 -17.53
N VAL A 358 -6.27 -10.61 -16.84
CA VAL A 358 -6.23 -9.32 -16.13
C VAL A 358 -5.52 -8.32 -17.01
N MET A 359 -6.15 -7.17 -17.24
CA MET A 359 -5.46 -6.02 -17.79
C MET A 359 -5.23 -5.00 -16.66
N PRO A 360 -4.13 -5.12 -15.89
CA PRO A 360 -3.75 -4.06 -14.98
C PRO A 360 -3.33 -2.86 -15.84
N ALA A 361 -3.79 -1.66 -15.48
CA ALA A 361 -3.08 -0.47 -15.95
C ALA A 361 -1.73 -0.42 -15.23
N HIS A 362 -0.72 -1.05 -15.83
CA HIS A 362 0.63 -0.57 -15.63
C HIS A 362 0.62 0.88 -16.09
N PHE A 363 0.86 1.80 -15.14
CA PHE A 363 0.92 3.24 -15.39
C PHE A 363 1.69 3.50 -16.68
N PHE A 364 1.00 4.04 -17.68
CA PHE A 364 1.55 4.45 -18.97
C PHE A 364 2.63 5.52 -18.85
#